data_AF-A0A1M7HEF1-F1
#
_entry.id   AF-A0A1M7HEF1-F1
#
_cell.length_a   1.000
_cell.length_b   1.000
_cell.length_c   1.000
_cell.angle_alpha   90.00
_cell.angle_beta   90.00
_cell.angle_gamma   90.00
#
_symmetry.space_group_name_H-M   'P 1'
#
loop_
_entity.id
_entity.type
_entity.pdbx_description
1 polymer ?
#
loop_
_entity_poly.entity_id
_entity_poly.type
_entity_poly.pdbx_seq_one_letter_code
_entity_poly.pdbx_strand_id
1 'polypeptide(L)'
;MYSGLAFRFQYSAYLPAPQSQHRETYAIGNGNVSLPAEHARKLRLGDVVAASSCFPGGFEPLVLPDDFFPGSPPAQLLTKGGRRTSDRVALLDGGIYDNQGIDSLLVANERNRRHLEQVQHSHSARQAALLQPTTLFLVADVGGADKDIYQAPAPLLYSARAPRLGQVALLLTGLVAGLVAGLALGAWQLYAAGNFPFWSGVLAGLGAVGGLGLLAIGWGISRLRGLLQSHGPQLPGWVLPRLARLSVPQAKQLLALRLGSTLKLLTSVFMRRVHSQNYEQLYRQPGGIKPAYQIVSSIIGAIATDYERQTAKTGRKEKPAPKKVKVSQQLGAVFPTIDSARKMGTTLWWQQDKWRLPAIVASAEITLCYQLLRRFEKHPPQPGSREAEVQRRTQLLWDAYQRGGPGYLVPLAAMPVLQQPEGTVEQVLSTSER
;
A
#
# COMPACT_ATOMS: atom_id res chain seq x y z
N MET A 1 20.49 17.40 -4.15
CA MET A 1 19.26 16.59 -4.19
C MET A 1 19.00 16.06 -2.80
N TYR A 2 17.80 16.29 -2.24
CA TYR A 2 17.37 15.54 -1.06
C TYR A 2 17.30 14.08 -1.50
N SER A 3 18.30 13.27 -1.17
CA SER A 3 18.31 11.84 -1.48
C SER A 3 17.34 11.07 -0.58
N GLY A 4 16.28 11.75 -0.10
CA GLY A 4 15.49 11.45 1.09
C GLY A 4 15.20 9.98 1.19
N LEU A 5 16.11 9.25 1.85
CA LEU A 5 15.85 7.89 2.26
C LEU A 5 14.60 8.00 3.10
N ALA A 6 13.53 7.28 2.74
CA ALA A 6 12.32 7.28 3.54
C ALA A 6 12.67 6.98 4.99
N PHE A 7 11.96 7.56 5.95
CA PHE A 7 12.15 7.25 7.37
C PHE A 7 12.02 5.73 7.57
N ARG A 8 13.02 5.07 8.16
CA ARG A 8 13.03 3.60 8.32
C ARG A 8 13.03 3.20 9.78
N PHE A 9 12.38 2.09 10.09
CA PHE A 9 12.50 1.38 11.36
C PHE A 9 13.40 0.16 11.14
N GLN A 10 14.70 0.27 11.46
CA GLN A 10 15.65 -0.81 11.21
C GLN A 10 16.13 -1.45 12.50
N TYR A 11 16.22 -2.78 12.49
CA TYR A 11 16.89 -3.57 13.51
C TYR A 11 17.88 -4.52 12.82
N SER A 12 19.09 -4.63 13.35
CA SER A 12 20.09 -5.58 12.87
C SER A 12 20.88 -6.14 14.03
N ALA A 13 20.87 -7.47 14.18
CA ALA A 13 21.57 -8.18 15.26
C ALA A 13 23.10 -7.96 15.27
N TYR A 14 23.68 -7.40 14.20
CA TYR A 14 25.13 -7.30 13.99
C TYR A 14 25.57 -5.95 13.41
N LEU A 15 25.03 -4.82 13.89
CA LEU A 15 25.66 -3.53 13.59
C LEU A 15 27.04 -3.47 14.29
N PRO A 16 28.14 -3.16 13.58
CA PRO A 16 29.41 -2.91 14.22
C PRO A 16 29.26 -1.68 15.13
N ALA A 17 29.56 -1.84 16.42
CA ALA A 17 29.50 -0.73 17.35
C ALA A 17 30.52 0.34 16.93
N PRO A 18 30.12 1.62 16.78
CA PRO A 18 31.08 2.71 16.82
C PRO A 18 31.84 2.61 18.16
N GLN A 19 33.12 2.99 18.16
CA GLN A 19 34.01 2.96 19.33
C GLN A 19 33.47 3.82 20.50
N SER A 20 32.49 3.33 21.24
CA SER A 20 32.09 3.76 22.58
C SER A 20 30.78 3.03 22.95
N GLN A 21 30.87 2.12 23.93
CA GLN A 21 29.81 1.64 24.82
C GLN A 21 28.35 1.82 24.36
N HIS A 22 27.84 0.87 23.57
CA HIS A 22 26.62 0.07 23.76
C HIS A 22 26.25 -0.61 22.42
N ARG A 23 25.93 -1.91 22.46
CA ARG A 23 25.41 -2.69 21.31
C ARG A 23 23.99 -2.26 20.97
N GLU A 24 23.80 -1.05 20.45
CA GLU A 24 22.48 -0.62 20.03
C GLU A 24 22.26 -1.00 18.55
N THR A 25 21.42 -2.02 18.35
CA THR A 25 21.15 -2.69 17.08
C THR A 25 20.01 -2.05 16.30
N TYR A 26 19.53 -0.87 16.72
CA TYR A 26 18.40 -0.16 16.14
C TYR A 26 18.89 1.09 15.41
N ALA A 27 18.45 1.26 14.16
CA ALA A 27 18.65 2.49 13.40
C ALA A 27 17.28 2.96 12.91
N ILE A 28 16.74 3.99 13.56
CA ILE A 28 15.43 4.54 13.22
C ILE A 28 15.59 5.95 12.69
N GLY A 29 15.08 6.20 11.48
CA GLY A 29 15.08 7.50 10.83
C GLY A 29 15.63 7.49 9.41
N ASN A 30 16.14 8.64 8.95
CA ASN A 30 16.62 8.85 7.58
C ASN A 30 17.96 9.60 7.48
N GLY A 31 18.71 9.69 8.58
CA GLY A 31 20.00 10.38 8.64
C GLY A 31 19.92 11.91 8.81
N ASN A 32 18.77 12.53 8.52
CA ASN A 32 18.47 13.91 8.95
C ASN A 32 17.63 13.95 10.23
N VAL A 33 16.86 12.90 10.44
CA VAL A 33 16.07 12.61 11.60
C VAL A 33 16.51 11.26 12.12
N SER A 34 16.80 11.16 13.42
CA SER A 34 17.16 9.89 14.07
C SER A 34 16.57 9.81 15.47
N LEU A 35 16.01 8.65 15.80
CA LEU A 35 15.48 8.37 17.12
C LEU A 35 16.55 7.64 17.97
N PRO A 36 16.92 8.14 19.16
CA PRO A 36 17.80 7.43 20.10
C PRO A 36 17.23 6.06 20.48
N ALA A 37 18.08 5.06 20.72
CA ALA A 37 17.58 3.69 20.93
C ALA A 37 16.75 3.55 22.21
N GLU A 38 17.00 4.36 23.24
CA GLU A 38 16.18 4.41 24.45
C GLU A 38 14.70 4.70 24.12
N HIS A 39 14.45 5.61 23.17
CA HIS A 39 13.11 5.93 22.71
C HIS A 39 12.61 4.92 21.67
N ALA A 40 13.49 4.41 20.81
CA ALA A 40 13.16 3.36 19.84
C ALA A 40 12.53 2.13 20.49
N ARG A 41 13.06 1.69 21.65
CA ARG A 41 12.55 0.53 22.40
C ARG A 41 11.15 0.70 22.95
N LYS A 42 10.67 1.95 23.07
CA LYS A 42 9.34 2.28 23.59
C LYS A 42 8.28 2.30 22.47
N LEU A 43 8.70 2.28 21.20
CA LEU A 43 7.78 2.23 20.07
C LEU A 43 7.04 0.90 20.05
N ARG A 44 5.73 0.95 19.85
CA ARG A 44 4.92 -0.25 19.66
C ARG A 44 5.02 -0.67 18.20
N LEU A 45 5.18 -1.98 17.97
CA LEU A 45 5.17 -2.54 16.61
C LEU A 45 3.84 -2.22 15.90
N GLY A 46 2.73 -2.15 16.64
CA GLY A 46 1.42 -1.75 16.10
C GLY A 46 1.43 -0.37 15.46
N ASP A 47 2.03 0.63 16.12
CA ASP A 47 2.10 2.00 15.60
C ASP A 47 3.01 2.10 14.38
N VAL A 48 4.10 1.33 14.37
CA VAL A 48 5.02 1.20 13.23
C VAL A 48 4.32 0.60 12.01
N VAL A 49 3.55 -0.49 12.20
CA VAL A 49 2.77 -1.13 11.14
C VAL A 49 1.64 -0.22 10.66
N ALA A 50 0.97 0.49 11.58
CA ALA A 50 -0.07 1.45 11.25
C ALA A 50 0.47 2.59 10.38
N ALA A 51 1.61 3.19 10.75
CA ALA A 51 2.25 4.24 9.96
C ALA A 51 2.65 3.76 8.56
N SER A 52 3.12 2.51 8.45
CA SER A 52 3.42 1.89 7.16
C SER A 52 2.17 1.63 6.30
N SER A 53 0.97 1.83 6.83
CA SER A 53 -0.32 1.64 6.14
C SER A 53 -1.08 2.96 5.91
N CYS A 54 -0.48 4.12 6.26
CA CYS A 54 -1.08 5.45 6.13
C CYS A 54 -1.08 5.95 4.67
N PHE A 55 -1.81 5.29 3.77
CA PHE A 55 -1.81 5.65 2.35
C PHE A 55 -2.66 6.91 2.08
N PRO A 56 -2.24 7.78 1.15
CA PRO A 56 -2.93 9.05 0.92
C PRO A 56 -4.37 8.84 0.43
N GLY A 57 -5.30 9.53 1.09
CA GLY A 57 -6.73 9.49 0.78
C GLY A 57 -7.54 8.40 1.49
N GLY A 58 -6.88 7.44 2.14
CA GLY A 58 -7.54 6.44 3.00
C GLY A 58 -7.34 6.72 4.48
N PHE A 59 -6.08 6.87 4.90
CA PHE A 59 -5.72 7.12 6.29
C PHE A 59 -4.87 8.39 6.41
N GLU A 60 -5.03 9.08 7.53
CA GLU A 60 -4.19 10.25 7.84
C GLU A 60 -2.76 9.81 8.21
N PRO A 61 -1.75 10.67 7.98
CA PRO A 61 -0.39 10.38 8.41
C PRO A 61 -0.30 10.24 9.93
N LEU A 62 0.49 9.29 10.43
CA LEU A 62 0.85 9.26 11.86
C LEU A 62 2.02 10.20 12.12
N VAL A 63 1.89 11.05 13.13
CA VAL A 63 2.86 12.07 13.50
C VAL A 63 3.76 11.54 14.61
N LEU A 64 5.03 11.33 14.28
CA LEU A 64 6.07 11.10 15.27
C LEU A 64 6.50 12.46 15.86
N PRO A 65 6.50 12.63 17.18
CA PRO A 65 6.26 11.61 18.20
C PRO A 65 4.85 11.45 18.76
N ASP A 66 3.96 12.40 18.49
CA ASP A 66 2.72 12.56 19.24
C ASP A 66 1.84 11.31 19.23
N ASP A 67 1.81 10.59 18.11
CA ASP A 67 0.99 9.38 17.95
C ASP A 67 1.69 8.10 18.42
N PHE A 68 3.00 8.15 18.70
CA PHE A 68 3.82 6.99 19.08
C PHE A 68 4.16 6.94 20.57
N PHE A 69 4.07 8.09 21.26
CA PHE A 69 4.42 8.21 22.67
C PHE A 69 3.23 8.78 23.45
N PRO A 70 2.45 7.95 24.15
CA PRO A 70 1.35 8.46 24.98
C PRO A 70 1.92 9.34 26.10
N GLY A 71 1.50 10.61 26.15
CA GLY A 71 1.90 11.57 27.19
C GLY A 71 2.87 12.65 26.70
N SER A 72 3.98 12.85 27.43
CA SER A 72 4.99 13.88 27.10
C SER A 72 6.02 13.32 26.10
N PRO A 73 5.97 13.69 24.81
CA PRO A 73 6.93 13.22 23.83
C PRO A 73 8.35 13.69 24.19
N PRO A 74 9.39 12.86 23.99
CA PRO A 74 10.75 13.26 24.35
C PRO A 74 11.20 14.54 23.61
N ALA A 75 11.73 15.53 24.31
CA ALA A 75 12.02 16.85 23.73
C ALA A 75 13.11 16.88 22.63
N GLN A 76 13.79 15.75 22.36
CA GLN A 76 14.97 15.66 21.47
C GLN A 76 14.90 14.50 20.47
N LEU A 77 13.71 14.19 19.95
CA LEU A 77 13.50 12.97 19.16
C LEU A 77 14.15 12.96 17.78
N LEU A 78 14.52 14.12 17.23
CA LEU A 78 14.94 14.26 15.84
C LEU A 78 16.21 15.12 15.77
N THR A 79 17.35 14.47 15.93
CA THR A 79 18.67 15.12 15.85
C THR A 79 19.41 14.76 14.57
N LYS A 80 20.14 15.72 13.99
CA LYS A 80 21.23 15.46 13.04
C LYS A 80 22.53 15.91 13.68
N GLY A 81 23.41 14.97 14.01
CA GLY A 81 24.71 15.28 14.64
C GLY A 81 24.58 16.14 15.91
N GLY A 82 23.57 15.89 16.74
CA GLY A 82 23.30 16.65 17.97
C GLY A 82 22.54 17.97 17.81
N ARG A 83 22.23 18.42 16.57
CA ARG A 83 21.36 19.59 16.34
C ARG A 83 19.92 19.18 16.06
N ARG A 84 18.97 19.85 16.72
CA ARG A 84 17.52 19.69 16.54
C ARG A 84 17.12 20.09 15.12
N THR A 85 16.52 19.16 14.36
CA THR A 85 16.19 19.38 12.92
C THR A 85 14.70 19.52 12.64
N SER A 86 13.87 18.87 13.45
CA SER A 86 12.41 19.06 13.48
C SER A 86 11.90 18.61 14.84
N ASP A 87 10.69 19.00 15.19
CA ASP A 87 10.00 18.51 16.39
C ASP A 87 9.00 17.41 16.08
N ARG A 88 8.54 17.37 14.83
CA ARG A 88 7.45 16.51 14.37
C ARG A 88 7.76 16.00 12.97
N VAL A 89 7.47 14.74 12.71
CA VAL A 89 7.58 14.11 11.39
C VAL A 89 6.30 13.34 11.12
N ALA A 90 5.61 13.71 10.05
CA ALA A 90 4.49 12.95 9.53
C ALA A 90 5.01 11.73 8.75
N LEU A 91 4.58 10.55 9.16
CA LEU A 91 4.88 9.27 8.52
C LEU A 91 3.68 8.83 7.67
N LEU A 92 3.99 8.41 6.45
CA LEU A 92 3.06 7.94 5.45
C LEU A 92 3.41 6.50 5.06
N ASP A 93 2.49 5.84 4.36
CA ASP A 93 2.67 4.49 3.84
C ASP A 93 3.99 4.33 3.06
N GLY A 94 4.77 3.30 3.41
CA GLY A 94 6.04 2.98 2.77
C GLY A 94 5.89 2.61 1.29
N GLY A 95 4.71 2.13 0.90
CA GLY A 95 4.29 1.83 -0.47
C GLY A 95 4.40 3.01 -1.43
N ILE A 96 4.30 4.24 -0.95
CA ILE A 96 4.48 5.46 -1.76
C ILE A 96 5.91 5.57 -2.29
N TYR A 97 6.89 4.98 -1.59
CA TYR A 97 8.31 5.12 -1.92
C TYR A 97 8.97 3.77 -2.28
N ASP A 98 8.91 2.78 -1.39
CA ASP A 98 9.58 1.48 -1.53
C ASP A 98 8.65 0.34 -1.14
N ASN A 99 7.53 0.18 -1.84
CA ASN A 99 6.51 -0.85 -1.55
C ASN A 99 7.07 -2.27 -1.47
N GLN A 100 8.14 -2.53 -2.21
CA GLN A 100 8.75 -3.86 -2.34
C GLN A 100 9.96 -4.05 -1.43
N GLY A 101 10.37 -3.01 -0.69
CA GLY A 101 11.57 -3.04 0.16
C GLY A 101 12.89 -3.20 -0.61
N ILE A 102 12.90 -2.92 -1.92
CA ILE A 102 14.05 -3.13 -2.81
C ILE A 102 15.16 -2.16 -2.45
N ASP A 103 14.84 -0.87 -2.38
CA ASP A 103 15.83 0.17 -2.08
C ASP A 103 16.41 -0.05 -0.67
N SER A 104 15.59 -0.56 0.24
CA SER A 104 16.04 -0.96 1.57
C SER A 104 17.14 -2.01 1.56
N LEU A 105 16.98 -3.05 0.75
CA LEU A 105 17.97 -4.12 0.59
C LEU A 105 19.20 -3.66 -0.21
N LEU A 106 19.03 -2.83 -1.24
CA LEU A 106 20.15 -2.27 -2.01
C LEU A 106 21.05 -1.39 -1.14
N VAL A 107 20.46 -0.53 -0.31
CA VAL A 107 21.19 0.30 0.65
C VAL A 107 21.90 -0.57 1.70
N ALA A 108 21.28 -1.66 2.16
CA ALA A 108 21.92 -2.60 3.07
C ALA A 108 23.16 -3.27 2.42
N ASN A 109 23.03 -3.74 1.17
CA ASN A 109 24.15 -4.29 0.41
C ASN A 109 25.30 -3.30 0.21
N GLU A 110 24.97 -2.03 -0.09
CA GLU A 110 25.95 -0.96 -0.22
C GLU A 110 26.72 -0.74 1.09
N ARG A 111 26.00 -0.64 2.21
CA ARG A 111 26.60 -0.47 3.55
C ARG A 111 27.51 -1.64 3.90
N ASN A 112 27.05 -2.86 3.63
CA ASN A 112 27.80 -4.08 3.86
C ASN A 112 29.11 -4.10 3.04
N ARG A 113 29.05 -3.72 1.76
CA ARG A 113 30.24 -3.66 0.89
C ARG A 113 31.27 -2.65 1.41
N ARG A 114 30.83 -1.42 1.71
CA ARG A 114 31.71 -0.38 2.27
C ARG A 114 32.35 -0.81 3.58
N HIS A 115 31.58 -1.49 4.43
CA HIS A 115 32.09 -1.99 5.69
C HIS A 115 33.15 -3.09 5.49
N LEU A 116 32.95 -4.00 4.54
CA LEU A 116 33.95 -5.02 4.18
C LEU A 116 35.22 -4.40 3.57
N GLU A 117 35.10 -3.34 2.77
CA GLU A 117 36.24 -2.58 2.24
C GLU A 117 37.06 -1.90 3.36
N GLN A 118 36.38 -1.39 4.39
CA GLN A 118 37.02 -0.69 5.51
C GLN A 118 37.67 -1.61 6.54
N VAL A 119 37.15 -2.82 6.74
CA VAL A 119 37.55 -3.69 7.87
C VAL A 119 38.29 -4.96 7.39
N GLN A 120 39.06 -4.85 6.31
CA GLN A 120 39.76 -5.96 5.66
C GLN A 120 40.63 -6.86 6.58
N HIS A 121 40.91 -6.50 7.84
CA HIS A 121 41.85 -7.23 8.72
C HIS A 121 41.32 -7.71 10.08
N SER A 122 40.03 -7.58 10.39
CA SER A 122 39.57 -7.77 11.80
C SER A 122 38.33 -8.65 12.01
N HIS A 123 37.76 -9.24 10.96
CA HIS A 123 36.51 -10.02 11.08
C HIS A 123 36.76 -11.52 11.21
N SER A 124 36.04 -12.16 12.13
CA SER A 124 35.94 -13.62 12.15
C SER A 124 35.30 -14.12 10.84
N ALA A 125 35.68 -15.30 10.36
CA ALA A 125 35.15 -15.88 9.12
C ALA A 125 33.61 -15.92 9.07
N ARG A 126 32.97 -16.11 10.23
CA ARG A 126 31.51 -16.09 10.37
C ARG A 126 30.89 -14.71 10.16
N GLN A 127 31.51 -13.64 10.68
CA GLN A 127 31.03 -12.27 10.50
C GLN A 127 31.24 -11.81 9.05
N ALA A 128 32.39 -12.13 8.46
CA ALA A 128 32.67 -11.84 7.07
C ALA A 128 31.66 -12.50 6.12
N ALA A 129 31.17 -13.71 6.44
CA ALA A 129 30.14 -14.40 5.69
C ALA A 129 28.75 -13.71 5.79
N LEU A 130 28.37 -13.21 6.98
CA LEU A 130 27.09 -12.53 7.19
C LEU A 130 27.03 -11.13 6.56
N LEU A 131 28.18 -10.50 6.36
CA LEU A 131 28.32 -9.18 5.76
C LEU A 131 28.46 -9.24 4.23
N GLN A 132 28.50 -10.43 3.61
CA GLN A 132 28.56 -10.52 2.16
C GLN A 132 27.32 -9.87 1.52
N PRO A 133 27.47 -9.01 0.52
CA PRO A 133 26.35 -8.46 -0.22
C PRO A 133 25.49 -9.58 -0.82
N THR A 134 24.18 -9.39 -0.83
CA THR A 134 23.24 -10.35 -1.39
C THR A 134 23.50 -10.59 -2.88
N THR A 135 23.64 -11.87 -3.25
CA THR A 135 23.87 -12.31 -4.63
C THR A 135 22.59 -12.66 -5.39
N LEU A 136 21.46 -12.78 -4.68
CA LEU A 136 20.14 -13.10 -5.25
C LEU A 136 19.04 -12.25 -4.60
N PHE A 137 18.33 -11.48 -5.42
CA PHE A 137 17.12 -10.78 -5.03
C PHE A 137 15.88 -11.57 -5.46
N LEU A 138 15.09 -12.02 -4.49
CA LEU A 138 13.75 -12.56 -4.69
C LEU A 138 12.75 -11.47 -4.39
N VAL A 139 12.07 -10.95 -5.41
CA VAL A 139 11.09 -9.87 -5.26
C VAL A 139 9.70 -10.43 -5.52
N ALA A 140 8.89 -10.55 -4.47
CA ALA A 140 7.48 -10.91 -4.59
C ALA A 140 6.62 -9.64 -4.77
N ASP A 141 5.70 -9.65 -5.73
CA ASP A 141 4.76 -8.53 -5.94
C ASP A 141 3.38 -9.04 -6.38
N VAL A 142 2.35 -8.31 -5.97
CA VAL A 142 0.96 -8.50 -6.38
C VAL A 142 0.63 -7.80 -7.71
N GLY A 143 1.59 -7.06 -8.29
CA GLY A 143 1.45 -6.29 -9.53
C GLY A 143 0.47 -6.87 -10.54
N GLY A 144 -0.72 -6.26 -10.61
CA GLY A 144 -1.80 -6.64 -11.50
C GLY A 144 -1.69 -5.97 -12.86
N ALA A 145 -2.03 -6.71 -13.92
CA ALA A 145 -2.21 -6.18 -15.26
C ALA A 145 -3.65 -5.65 -15.42
N ASP A 146 -4.13 -4.73 -14.56
CA ASP A 146 -5.47 -4.17 -14.80
C ASP A 146 -5.45 -3.42 -16.12
N LYS A 147 -6.26 -3.90 -17.06
CA LYS A 147 -6.41 -3.38 -18.42
C LYS A 147 -7.17 -2.05 -18.41
N ASP A 148 -8.02 -1.84 -17.40
CA ASP A 148 -8.89 -0.68 -17.28
C ASP A 148 -8.49 0.21 -16.09
N ILE A 149 -7.46 1.04 -16.29
CA ILE A 149 -6.99 1.99 -15.27
C ILE A 149 -8.09 3.02 -14.93
N TYR A 150 -8.85 3.44 -15.95
CA TYR A 150 -9.94 4.38 -15.80
C TYR A 150 -11.02 4.11 -16.84
N GLN A 151 -12.16 3.59 -16.41
CA GLN A 151 -13.36 3.59 -17.23
C GLN A 151 -13.99 4.98 -17.17
N ALA A 152 -14.19 5.59 -18.34
CA ALA A 152 -14.91 6.84 -18.42
C ALA A 152 -16.33 6.64 -17.90
N PRO A 153 -16.84 7.54 -17.05
CA PRO A 153 -18.22 7.48 -16.59
C PRO A 153 -19.18 7.56 -17.78
N ALA A 154 -20.36 6.94 -17.65
CA ALA A 154 -21.43 7.18 -18.60
C ALA A 154 -21.80 8.68 -18.65
N PRO A 155 -22.16 9.21 -19.82
CA PRO A 155 -22.64 10.59 -19.93
C PRO A 155 -23.92 10.73 -19.10
N LEU A 156 -24.00 11.78 -18.26
CA LEU A 156 -25.23 12.05 -17.53
C LEU A 156 -26.30 12.58 -18.47
N LEU A 157 -27.48 11.97 -18.39
CA LEU A 157 -28.71 12.52 -18.94
C LEU A 157 -29.25 13.55 -17.95
N TYR A 158 -29.14 14.83 -18.29
CA TYR A 158 -29.63 15.92 -17.45
C TYR A 158 -31.09 16.23 -17.76
N SER A 159 -31.89 16.47 -16.72
CA SER A 159 -33.16 17.17 -16.88
C SER A 159 -32.90 18.67 -16.92
N ALA A 160 -33.53 19.39 -17.85
CA ALA A 160 -33.43 20.85 -17.96
C ALA A 160 -33.99 21.59 -16.72
N ARG A 161 -34.69 20.87 -15.83
CA ARG A 161 -35.34 21.41 -14.62
C ARG A 161 -34.50 21.25 -13.35
N ALA A 162 -33.28 20.74 -13.43
CA ALA A 162 -32.44 20.57 -12.25
C ALA A 162 -32.06 21.94 -11.64
N PRO A 163 -32.16 22.10 -10.30
CA PRO A 163 -31.87 23.37 -9.65
C PRO A 163 -30.38 23.72 -9.78
N ARG A 164 -30.10 25.00 -10.02
CA ARG A 164 -28.73 25.53 -10.07
C ARG A 164 -28.20 25.81 -8.67
N LEU A 165 -26.89 25.67 -8.47
CA LEU A 165 -26.24 25.97 -7.18
C LEU A 165 -26.55 27.39 -6.70
N GLY A 166 -26.55 28.38 -7.60
CA GLY A 166 -26.93 29.76 -7.26
C GLY A 166 -28.40 29.91 -6.85
N GLN A 167 -29.31 29.13 -7.46
CA GLN A 167 -30.73 29.12 -7.07
C GLN A 167 -30.91 28.47 -5.70
N VAL A 168 -30.20 27.37 -5.42
CA VAL A 168 -30.20 26.72 -4.11
C VAL A 168 -29.63 27.68 -3.05
N ALA A 169 -28.52 28.35 -3.34
CA ALA A 169 -27.94 29.34 -2.44
C ALA A 169 -28.93 30.49 -2.16
N LEU A 170 -29.61 31.02 -3.18
CA LEU A 170 -30.61 32.07 -3.02
C LEU A 170 -31.80 31.60 -2.17
N LEU A 171 -32.28 30.38 -2.40
CA LEU A 171 -33.40 29.79 -1.67
C LEU A 171 -33.03 29.59 -0.19
N LEU A 172 -31.83 29.08 0.09
CA LEU A 172 -31.30 28.96 1.45
C LEU A 172 -31.16 30.33 2.12
N THR A 173 -30.65 31.35 1.43
CA THR A 173 -30.56 32.71 2.00
C THR A 173 -31.92 33.33 2.26
N GLY A 174 -32.91 33.09 1.38
CA GLY A 174 -34.29 33.54 1.58
C GLY A 174 -34.95 32.85 2.77
N LEU A 175 -34.68 31.56 2.98
CA LEU A 175 -35.12 30.83 4.17
C LEU A 175 -34.49 31.39 5.44
N VAL A 176 -33.18 31.70 5.45
CA VAL A 176 -32.53 32.36 6.60
C VAL A 176 -33.21 33.70 6.89
N ALA A 177 -33.38 34.55 5.87
CA ALA A 177 -33.97 35.87 6.04
C ALA A 177 -35.41 35.80 6.56
N GLY A 178 -36.22 34.88 6.01
CA GLY A 178 -37.58 34.62 6.48
C GLY A 178 -37.64 34.11 7.92
N LEU A 179 -36.68 33.28 8.31
CA LEU A 179 -36.55 32.79 9.69
C LEU A 179 -36.19 33.88 10.69
N VAL A 180 -35.22 34.72 10.35
CA VAL A 180 -34.84 35.88 11.18
C VAL A 180 -36.01 36.84 11.32
N ALA A 181 -36.71 37.13 10.22
CA ALA A 181 -37.91 37.97 10.24
C ALA A 181 -39.05 37.35 11.07
N GLY A 182 -39.28 36.04 10.96
CA GLY A 182 -40.30 35.33 11.73
C GLY A 182 -40.00 35.31 13.23
N LEU A 183 -38.74 35.09 13.61
CA LEU A 183 -38.30 35.18 15.01
C LEU A 183 -38.44 36.60 15.56
N ALA A 184 -38.09 37.62 14.78
CA ALA A 184 -38.25 39.03 15.16
C ALA A 184 -39.73 39.42 15.33
N LEU A 185 -40.61 38.96 14.43
CA LEU A 185 -42.06 39.17 14.52
C LEU A 185 -42.68 38.45 15.73
N GLY A 186 -42.27 37.22 16.01
CA GLY A 186 -42.70 36.47 17.19
C GLY A 186 -42.26 37.13 18.50
N ALA A 187 -41.01 37.61 18.56
CA ALA A 187 -40.49 38.37 19.70
C ALA A 187 -41.23 39.70 19.89
N TRP A 188 -41.56 40.40 18.79
CA TRP A 188 -42.37 41.62 18.84
C TRP A 188 -43.78 41.37 19.37
N GLN A 189 -44.45 40.31 18.89
CA GLN A 189 -45.80 39.95 19.36
C GLN A 189 -45.80 39.56 20.84
N LEU A 190 -44.78 38.84 21.29
CA LEU A 190 -44.56 38.55 22.71
C LEU A 190 -44.45 39.83 23.56
N TYR A 191 -43.64 40.79 23.09
CA TYR A 191 -43.45 42.08 23.77
C TYR A 191 -44.72 42.94 23.78
N ALA A 192 -45.47 42.95 22.67
CA ALA A 192 -46.62 43.84 22.48
C ALA A 192 -47.94 43.28 23.06
N ALA A 193 -48.16 41.96 23.00
CA ALA A 193 -49.45 41.34 23.33
C ALA A 193 -49.46 40.55 24.65
N GLY A 194 -48.30 40.33 25.28
CA GLY A 194 -48.20 39.69 26.60
C GLY A 194 -48.67 38.23 26.68
N ASN A 195 -48.99 37.59 25.55
CA ASN A 195 -49.43 36.20 25.48
C ASN A 195 -48.70 35.46 24.35
N PHE A 196 -48.46 34.16 24.52
CA PHE A 196 -47.73 33.32 23.57
C PHE A 196 -48.63 32.24 22.96
N PRO A 197 -49.20 32.48 21.76
CA PRO A 197 -49.98 31.47 21.07
C PRO A 197 -49.13 30.23 20.77
N PHE A 198 -49.63 29.03 21.08
CA PHE A 198 -48.92 27.75 20.85
C PHE A 198 -48.28 27.65 19.44
N TRP A 199 -49.02 28.04 18.40
CA TRP A 199 -48.54 28.02 17.01
C TRP A 199 -47.35 28.95 16.74
N SER A 200 -47.25 30.08 17.46
CA SER A 200 -46.09 30.97 17.38
C SER A 200 -44.83 30.31 17.95
N GLY A 201 -44.98 29.51 19.01
CA GLY A 201 -43.90 28.69 19.58
C GLY A 201 -43.44 27.57 18.66
N VAL A 202 -44.36 26.87 17.99
CA VAL A 202 -44.01 25.82 17.01
C VAL A 202 -43.26 26.40 15.82
N LEU A 203 -43.72 27.55 15.28
CA LEU A 203 -43.04 28.23 14.17
C LEU A 203 -41.66 28.77 14.58
N ALA A 204 -41.54 29.32 15.79
CA ALA A 204 -40.25 29.74 16.34
C ALA A 204 -39.29 28.56 16.54
N GLY A 205 -39.79 27.40 17.01
CA GLY A 205 -39.00 26.18 17.20
C GLY A 205 -38.50 25.58 15.89
N LEU A 206 -39.38 25.39 14.90
CA LEU A 206 -39.00 24.97 13.55
C LEU A 206 -38.00 25.95 12.94
N GLY A 207 -38.19 27.24 13.25
CA GLY A 207 -37.31 28.27 12.77
C GLY A 207 -35.93 28.30 13.40
N ALA A 208 -35.84 28.03 14.69
CA ALA A 208 -34.57 27.85 15.38
C ALA A 208 -33.79 26.64 14.83
N VAL A 209 -34.46 25.51 14.60
CA VAL A 209 -33.84 24.31 14.01
C VAL A 209 -33.36 24.57 12.57
N GLY A 210 -34.18 25.22 11.75
CA GLY A 210 -33.80 25.62 10.38
C GLY A 210 -32.65 26.62 10.37
N GLY A 211 -32.66 27.61 11.27
CA GLY A 211 -31.61 28.60 11.43
C GLY A 211 -30.28 28.00 11.86
N LEU A 212 -30.30 27.08 12.82
CA LEU A 212 -29.12 26.31 13.24
C LEU A 212 -28.55 25.48 12.10
N GLY A 213 -29.41 24.82 11.31
CA GLY A 213 -29.00 24.08 10.12
C GLY A 213 -28.30 24.97 9.07
N LEU A 214 -28.82 26.18 8.84
CA LEU A 214 -28.26 27.13 7.88
C LEU A 214 -26.96 27.76 8.38
N LEU A 215 -26.85 28.06 9.68
CA LEU A 215 -25.60 28.48 10.31
C LEU A 215 -24.52 27.40 10.22
N ALA A 216 -24.87 26.13 10.43
CA ALA A 216 -23.96 25.00 10.25
C ALA A 216 -23.47 24.88 8.80
N ILE A 217 -24.35 25.06 7.82
CA ILE A 217 -24.00 25.09 6.39
C ILE A 217 -23.07 26.27 6.08
N GLY A 218 -23.39 27.47 6.57
CA GLY A 218 -22.57 28.67 6.38
C GLY A 218 -21.18 28.53 7.01
N TRP A 219 -21.11 27.97 8.23
CA TRP A 219 -19.86 27.64 8.90
C TRP A 219 -19.04 26.63 8.08
N GLY A 220 -19.67 25.56 7.58
CA GLY A 220 -19.02 24.58 6.71
C GLY A 220 -18.44 25.20 5.43
N ILE A 221 -19.18 26.09 4.76
CA ILE A 221 -18.70 26.81 3.57
C ILE A 221 -17.53 27.74 3.92
N SER A 222 -17.60 28.46 5.05
CA SER A 222 -16.51 29.35 5.49
C SER A 222 -15.22 28.57 5.78
N ARG A 223 -15.33 27.41 6.43
CA ARG A 223 -14.21 26.49 6.69
C ARG A 223 -13.63 25.95 5.39
N LEU A 224 -14.46 25.52 4.46
CA LEU A 224 -14.03 25.04 3.14
C LEU A 224 -13.28 26.15 2.38
N ARG A 225 -13.77 27.39 2.44
CA ARG A 225 -13.12 28.55 1.82
C ARG A 225 -11.75 28.83 2.46
N GLY A 226 -11.64 28.76 3.78
CA GLY A 226 -10.37 28.90 4.49
C GLY A 226 -9.36 27.80 4.14
N LEU A 227 -9.82 26.55 3.99
CA LEU A 227 -8.99 25.43 3.53
C LEU A 227 -8.51 25.63 2.08
N LEU A 228 -9.39 26.04 1.18
CA LEU A 228 -9.05 26.33 -0.22
C LEU A 228 -8.08 27.51 -0.35
N GLN A 229 -8.16 28.51 0.53
CA GLN A 229 -7.23 29.65 0.52
C GLN A 229 -5.86 29.31 1.11
N SER A 230 -5.80 28.40 2.08
CA SER A 230 -4.55 28.03 2.75
C SER A 230 -3.76 26.94 2.01
N HIS A 231 -4.45 26.00 1.35
CA HIS A 231 -3.81 24.82 0.72
C HIS A 231 -4.25 24.59 -0.72
N GLY A 232 -5.22 25.35 -1.22
CA GLY A 232 -5.76 25.19 -2.57
C GLY A 232 -5.09 26.12 -3.60
N PRO A 233 -5.28 25.85 -4.91
CA PRO A 233 -4.84 26.74 -5.96
C PRO A 233 -5.56 28.09 -5.85
N GLN A 234 -4.86 29.20 -6.12
CA GLN A 234 -5.48 30.51 -6.19
C GLN A 234 -6.54 30.53 -7.30
N LEU A 235 -7.81 30.48 -6.92
CA LEU A 235 -8.91 30.51 -7.88
C LEU A 235 -9.14 31.96 -8.33
N PRO A 236 -9.07 32.24 -9.65
CA PRO A 236 -9.42 33.55 -10.17
C PRO A 236 -10.87 33.94 -9.82
N GLY A 237 -11.12 35.22 -9.53
CA GLY A 237 -12.44 35.70 -9.11
C GLY A 237 -13.58 35.41 -10.11
N TRP A 238 -13.26 35.19 -11.39
CA TRP A 238 -14.23 34.85 -12.43
C TRP A 238 -14.76 33.40 -12.36
N VAL A 239 -14.15 32.53 -11.55
CA VAL A 239 -14.55 31.13 -11.40
C VAL A 239 -15.83 30.98 -10.58
N LEU A 240 -15.97 31.75 -9.49
CA LEU A 240 -17.11 31.66 -8.56
C LEU A 240 -18.47 31.90 -9.25
N PRO A 241 -18.65 32.92 -10.10
CA PRO A 241 -19.90 33.14 -10.84
C PRO A 241 -20.24 31.99 -11.80
N ARG A 242 -19.23 31.30 -12.34
CA ARG A 242 -19.45 30.15 -13.25
C ARG A 242 -19.87 28.91 -12.47
N LEU A 243 -19.28 28.68 -11.29
CA LEU A 243 -19.67 27.57 -10.41
C LEU A 243 -21.13 27.70 -9.96
N ALA A 244 -21.60 28.92 -9.67
CA ALA A 244 -22.99 29.17 -9.30
C ALA A 244 -24.02 28.81 -10.40
N ARG A 245 -23.59 28.72 -11.67
CA ARG A 245 -24.46 28.34 -12.80
C ARG A 245 -24.65 26.83 -12.95
N LEU A 246 -23.81 26.02 -12.30
CA LEU A 246 -23.89 24.57 -12.39
C LEU A 246 -25.18 24.07 -11.73
N SER A 247 -25.81 23.05 -12.31
CA SER A 247 -26.88 22.32 -11.63
C SER A 247 -26.33 21.46 -10.50
N VAL A 248 -27.14 21.18 -9.47
CA VAL A 248 -26.74 20.29 -8.37
C VAL A 248 -26.24 18.93 -8.88
N PRO A 249 -26.91 18.27 -9.86
CA PRO A 249 -26.38 17.02 -10.44
C PRO A 249 -25.03 17.21 -11.16
N GLN A 250 -24.84 18.31 -11.89
CA GLN A 250 -23.56 18.61 -12.54
C GLN A 250 -22.44 18.80 -11.53
N ALA A 251 -22.70 19.55 -10.45
CA ALA A 251 -21.73 19.77 -9.38
C ALA A 251 -21.36 18.45 -8.68
N LYS A 252 -22.36 17.61 -8.37
CA LYS A 252 -22.14 16.27 -7.80
C LYS A 252 -21.30 15.40 -8.73
N GLN A 253 -21.59 15.40 -10.03
CA GLN A 253 -20.81 14.62 -10.99
C GLN A 253 -19.38 15.13 -11.10
N LEU A 254 -19.17 16.43 -11.27
CA LEU A 254 -17.83 17.01 -11.33
C LEU A 254 -17.01 16.67 -10.09
N LEU A 255 -17.62 16.79 -8.90
CA LEU A 255 -16.96 16.42 -7.66
C LEU A 255 -16.64 14.92 -7.61
N ALA A 256 -17.61 14.05 -7.95
CA ALA A 256 -17.40 12.61 -7.97
C ALA A 256 -16.32 12.19 -8.98
N LEU A 257 -16.28 12.82 -10.15
CA LEU A 257 -15.27 12.56 -11.18
C LEU A 257 -13.89 13.05 -10.76
N ARG A 258 -13.79 14.22 -10.14
CA ARG A 258 -12.52 14.77 -9.66
C ARG A 258 -11.98 13.99 -8.47
N LEU A 259 -12.82 13.66 -7.50
CA LEU A 259 -12.43 12.81 -6.36
C LEU A 259 -12.05 11.42 -6.85
N GLY A 260 -12.89 10.81 -7.69
CA GLY A 260 -12.64 9.49 -8.24
C GLY A 260 -11.38 9.43 -9.11
N SER A 261 -11.13 10.41 -9.98
CA SER A 261 -9.92 10.44 -10.81
C SER A 261 -8.66 10.75 -10.00
N THR A 262 -8.73 11.66 -9.04
CA THR A 262 -7.60 11.98 -8.15
C THR A 262 -7.23 10.78 -7.30
N LEU A 263 -8.23 10.14 -6.68
CA LEU A 263 -8.02 8.93 -5.89
C LEU A 263 -7.43 7.81 -6.75
N LYS A 264 -7.98 7.56 -7.96
CA LYS A 264 -7.43 6.56 -8.88
C LYS A 264 -6.02 6.88 -9.35
N LEU A 265 -5.70 8.15 -9.65
CA LEU A 265 -4.34 8.55 -10.00
C LEU A 265 -3.38 8.23 -8.86
N LEU A 266 -3.73 8.63 -7.64
CA LEU A 266 -2.96 8.39 -6.41
C LEU A 266 -2.76 6.89 -6.14
N THR A 267 -3.83 6.09 -6.20
CA THR A 267 -3.78 4.67 -5.81
C THR A 267 -3.27 3.73 -6.89
N SER A 268 -3.47 4.05 -8.17
CA SER A 268 -3.10 3.13 -9.28
C SER A 268 -1.92 3.63 -10.11
N VAL A 269 -2.00 4.84 -10.66
CA VAL A 269 -1.01 5.34 -11.63
C VAL A 269 0.30 5.70 -10.91
N PHE A 270 0.23 6.43 -9.81
CA PHE A 270 1.41 6.76 -9.02
C PHE A 270 2.06 5.50 -8.45
N MET A 271 1.29 4.57 -7.87
CA MET A 271 1.83 3.31 -7.34
C MET A 271 2.52 2.46 -8.42
N ARG A 272 1.92 2.32 -9.61
CA ARG A 272 2.57 1.63 -10.74
C ARG A 272 3.86 2.32 -11.17
N ARG A 273 3.90 3.65 -11.15
CA ARG A 273 5.11 4.42 -11.48
C ARG A 273 6.21 4.17 -10.44
N VAL A 274 5.86 4.20 -9.15
CA VAL A 274 6.79 3.89 -8.04
C VAL A 274 7.34 2.48 -8.19
N HIS A 275 6.49 1.47 -8.40
CA HIS A 275 6.93 0.09 -8.63
C HIS A 275 7.89 -0.01 -9.82
N SER A 276 7.57 0.66 -10.95
CA SER A 276 8.44 0.68 -12.13
C SER A 276 9.80 1.30 -11.84
N GLN A 277 9.86 2.37 -11.03
CA GLN A 277 11.11 3.02 -10.67
C GLN A 277 11.95 2.15 -9.74
N ASN A 278 11.34 1.44 -8.79
CA ASN A 278 12.05 0.54 -7.88
C ASN A 278 12.66 -0.64 -8.63
N TYR A 279 11.92 -1.24 -9.57
CA TYR A 279 12.49 -2.25 -10.47
C TYR A 279 13.59 -1.67 -11.37
N GLU A 280 13.43 -0.46 -11.89
CA GLU A 280 14.46 0.16 -12.73
C GLU A 280 15.79 0.30 -11.98
N GLN A 281 15.77 0.72 -10.71
CA GLN A 281 16.96 0.77 -9.87
C GLN A 281 17.59 -0.61 -9.63
N LEU A 282 16.77 -1.66 -9.50
CA LEU A 282 17.25 -3.02 -9.32
C LEU A 282 17.96 -3.54 -10.58
N TYR A 283 17.40 -3.28 -11.76
CA TYR A 283 17.92 -3.77 -13.05
C TYR A 283 19.01 -2.87 -13.67
N ARG A 284 19.03 -1.57 -13.37
CA ARG A 284 19.99 -0.60 -13.91
C ARG A 284 20.79 0.04 -12.77
N GLN A 285 22.07 -0.33 -12.68
CA GLN A 285 22.99 0.41 -11.81
C GLN A 285 23.45 1.71 -12.49
N PRO A 286 23.77 2.76 -11.71
CA PRO A 286 24.37 3.99 -12.23
C PRO A 286 25.60 3.67 -13.08
N GLY A 287 25.66 4.21 -14.31
CA GLY A 287 26.75 3.94 -15.25
C GLY A 287 26.52 2.76 -16.22
N GLY A 288 25.34 2.14 -16.23
CA GLY A 288 24.97 1.12 -17.23
C GLY A 288 25.61 -0.25 -17.00
N ILE A 289 26.25 -0.45 -15.85
CA ILE A 289 26.86 -1.73 -15.46
C ILE A 289 25.75 -2.72 -15.09
N LYS A 290 25.83 -3.94 -15.62
CA LYS A 290 24.91 -5.02 -15.21
C LYS A 290 25.15 -5.34 -13.73
N PRO A 291 24.10 -5.45 -12.91
CA PRO A 291 24.26 -5.78 -11.50
C PRO A 291 24.95 -7.14 -11.33
N ALA A 292 25.84 -7.22 -10.33
CA ALA A 292 26.56 -8.46 -9.97
C ALA A 292 25.66 -9.50 -9.28
N TYR A 293 24.44 -9.10 -8.89
CA TYR A 293 23.43 -9.96 -8.28
C TYR A 293 22.40 -10.44 -9.31
N GLN A 294 21.82 -11.60 -9.04
CA GLN A 294 20.72 -12.16 -9.83
C GLN A 294 19.38 -11.68 -9.29
N ILE A 295 18.39 -11.58 -10.17
CA ILE A 295 17.04 -11.12 -9.82
C ILE A 295 16.05 -12.19 -10.26
N VAL A 296 15.15 -12.57 -9.36
CA VAL A 296 13.98 -13.41 -9.66
C VAL A 296 12.75 -12.69 -9.14
N SER A 297 11.89 -12.28 -10.07
CA SER A 297 10.63 -11.61 -9.79
C SER A 297 9.49 -12.63 -9.70
N SER A 298 8.87 -12.74 -8.52
CA SER A 298 7.70 -13.57 -8.25
C SER A 298 6.44 -12.71 -8.27
N ILE A 299 5.96 -12.40 -9.48
CA ILE A 299 4.79 -11.53 -9.69
C ILE A 299 3.55 -12.38 -9.98
N ILE A 300 2.53 -12.29 -9.13
CA ILE A 300 1.28 -13.08 -9.28
C ILE A 300 0.53 -12.74 -10.58
N GLY A 301 0.61 -11.49 -11.05
CA GLY A 301 0.04 -11.09 -12.35
C GLY A 301 0.71 -11.75 -13.56
N ALA A 302 2.00 -12.08 -13.45
CA ALA A 302 2.75 -12.70 -14.54
C ALA A 302 2.31 -14.16 -14.76
N ILE A 303 2.13 -14.93 -13.69
CA ILE A 303 1.65 -16.32 -13.79
C ILE A 303 0.22 -16.36 -14.36
N ALA A 304 -0.64 -15.41 -13.99
CA ALA A 304 -1.99 -15.30 -14.53
C ALA A 304 -2.00 -14.96 -16.03
N THR A 305 -1.13 -14.03 -16.46
CA THR A 305 -0.97 -13.70 -17.88
C THR A 305 -0.45 -14.90 -18.68
N ASP A 306 0.50 -15.66 -18.13
CA ASP A 306 1.04 -16.85 -18.78
C ASP A 306 -0.02 -17.97 -18.89
N TYR A 307 -0.94 -18.09 -17.93
CA TYR A 307 -2.09 -18.99 -18.00
C TYR A 307 -3.08 -18.55 -19.10
N GLU A 308 -3.51 -17.29 -19.11
CA GLU A 308 -4.43 -16.73 -20.13
C GLU A 308 -3.89 -16.89 -21.55
N ARG A 309 -2.58 -16.67 -21.75
CA ARG A 309 -1.93 -16.87 -23.06
C ARG A 309 -1.95 -18.32 -23.53
N GLN A 310 -2.00 -19.28 -22.61
CA GLN A 310 -2.00 -20.69 -22.95
C GLN A 310 -3.39 -21.19 -23.26
N THR A 311 -4.38 -20.82 -22.44
CA THR A 311 -5.79 -21.15 -22.72
C THR A 311 -6.27 -20.53 -24.04
N ALA A 312 -5.76 -19.36 -24.41
CA ALA A 312 -6.02 -18.76 -25.72
C ALA A 312 -5.36 -19.52 -26.89
N LYS A 313 -4.25 -20.24 -26.64
CA LYS A 313 -3.54 -21.02 -27.67
C LYS A 313 -4.14 -22.41 -27.88
N THR A 314 -4.66 -23.05 -26.83
CA THR A 314 -5.32 -24.36 -26.92
C THR A 314 -6.61 -24.32 -27.74
N GLY A 315 -7.22 -23.13 -27.93
CA GLY A 315 -8.32 -22.92 -28.88
C GLY A 315 -7.90 -22.87 -30.36
N ARG A 316 -6.61 -22.97 -30.70
CA ARG A 316 -6.10 -23.04 -32.08
C ARG A 316 -5.46 -24.42 -32.31
N LYS A 317 -5.75 -25.04 -33.48
CA LYS A 317 -5.37 -26.40 -33.90
C LYS A 317 -4.07 -26.90 -33.25
N GLU A 318 -4.18 -28.03 -32.55
CA GLU A 318 -3.09 -28.68 -31.82
C GLU A 318 -1.90 -28.99 -32.73
N LYS A 319 -0.71 -28.58 -32.29
CA LYS A 319 0.55 -29.13 -32.79
C LYS A 319 0.88 -30.37 -31.95
N PRO A 320 1.58 -31.37 -32.53
CA PRO A 320 1.97 -32.58 -31.81
C PRO A 320 2.68 -32.24 -30.49
N ALA A 321 2.32 -32.96 -29.43
CA ALA A 321 2.79 -32.69 -28.08
C ALA A 321 4.33 -32.69 -28.00
N PRO A 322 4.96 -31.68 -27.38
CA PRO A 322 6.41 -31.66 -27.22
C PRO A 322 6.88 -32.79 -26.29
N LYS A 323 8.06 -33.36 -26.57
CA LYS A 323 8.68 -34.45 -25.77
C LYS A 323 8.92 -34.12 -24.29
N LYS A 324 8.92 -32.83 -23.91
CA LYS A 324 8.96 -32.36 -22.52
C LYS A 324 7.86 -31.33 -22.32
N VAL A 325 6.96 -31.60 -21.38
CA VAL A 325 5.93 -30.66 -20.94
C VAL A 325 6.64 -29.53 -20.21
N LYS A 326 6.45 -28.29 -20.70
CA LYS A 326 7.01 -27.11 -20.03
C LYS A 326 6.23 -26.82 -18.76
N VAL A 327 6.89 -26.30 -17.73
CA VAL A 327 6.25 -25.88 -16.48
C VAL A 327 5.10 -24.92 -16.73
N SER A 328 5.22 -24.04 -17.74
CA SER A 328 4.15 -23.15 -18.16
C SER A 328 2.86 -23.91 -18.52
N GLN A 329 2.96 -25.07 -19.17
CA GLN A 329 1.82 -25.89 -19.61
C GLN A 329 1.08 -26.58 -18.47
N GLN A 330 1.63 -26.57 -17.25
CA GLN A 330 1.06 -27.26 -16.10
C GLN A 330 0.31 -26.32 -15.13
N LEU A 331 0.04 -25.08 -15.55
CA LEU A 331 -0.60 -24.08 -14.70
C LEU A 331 -2.06 -24.40 -14.34
N GLY A 332 -2.73 -25.29 -15.09
CA GLY A 332 -4.15 -25.58 -14.90
C GLY A 332 -4.54 -26.06 -13.50
N ALA A 333 -3.73 -26.93 -12.88
CA ALA A 333 -4.02 -27.48 -11.57
C ALA A 333 -3.87 -26.45 -10.43
N VAL A 334 -2.91 -25.54 -10.56
CA VAL A 334 -2.56 -24.56 -9.52
C VAL A 334 -3.27 -23.21 -9.68
N PHE A 335 -3.77 -22.91 -10.88
CA PHE A 335 -4.40 -21.63 -11.20
C PHE A 335 -5.61 -21.26 -10.32
N PRO A 336 -6.51 -22.19 -9.93
CA PRO A 336 -7.62 -21.87 -9.02
C PRO A 336 -7.16 -21.27 -7.69
N THR A 337 -6.06 -21.77 -7.12
CA THR A 337 -5.44 -21.24 -5.89
C THR A 337 -4.92 -19.82 -6.11
N ILE A 338 -4.22 -19.60 -7.23
CA ILE A 338 -3.72 -18.27 -7.63
C ILE A 338 -4.87 -17.27 -7.84
N ASP A 339 -5.93 -17.68 -8.53
CA ASP A 339 -7.07 -16.82 -8.83
C ASP A 339 -7.86 -16.46 -7.57
N SER A 340 -7.99 -17.39 -6.62
CA SER A 340 -8.55 -17.14 -5.29
C SER A 340 -7.77 -16.06 -4.53
N ALA A 341 -6.43 -16.18 -4.50
CA ALA A 341 -5.56 -15.20 -3.86
C ALA A 341 -5.61 -13.83 -4.56
N ARG A 342 -5.57 -13.80 -5.90
CA ARG A 342 -5.64 -12.56 -6.69
C ARG A 342 -6.93 -11.77 -6.50
N LYS A 343 -8.05 -12.46 -6.22
CA LYS A 343 -9.36 -11.85 -5.96
C LYS A 343 -9.52 -11.33 -4.53
N MET A 344 -8.52 -11.47 -3.66
CA MET A 344 -8.58 -10.90 -2.33
C MET A 344 -8.54 -9.37 -2.42
N GLY A 345 -9.51 -8.70 -1.82
CA GLY A 345 -9.45 -7.26 -1.62
C GLY A 345 -8.33 -6.90 -0.64
N THR A 346 -7.75 -5.71 -0.79
CA THR A 346 -6.78 -5.15 0.16
C THR A 346 -7.50 -4.72 1.44
N THR A 347 -7.85 -5.66 2.31
CA THR A 347 -8.48 -5.38 3.61
C THR A 347 -7.48 -5.63 4.73
N LEU A 348 -7.35 -4.67 5.64
CA LEU A 348 -6.55 -4.82 6.86
C LEU A 348 -7.12 -5.89 7.82
N TRP A 349 -8.40 -6.24 7.67
CA TRP A 349 -9.14 -7.05 8.63
C TRP A 349 -9.72 -8.31 7.99
N TRP A 350 -9.33 -9.46 8.52
CA TRP A 350 -9.68 -10.80 8.04
C TRP A 350 -10.88 -11.37 8.79
N GLN A 351 -12.00 -10.64 8.84
CA GLN A 351 -13.17 -11.13 9.58
C GLN A 351 -13.99 -12.16 8.79
N GLN A 352 -14.16 -11.95 7.47
CA GLN A 352 -15.05 -12.78 6.63
C GLN A 352 -14.30 -13.74 5.68
N ASP A 353 -13.01 -13.50 5.41
CA ASP A 353 -12.22 -14.25 4.42
C ASP A 353 -11.06 -15.07 5.02
N LYS A 354 -11.16 -15.50 6.29
CA LYS A 354 -10.11 -16.28 6.98
C LYS A 354 -9.67 -17.53 6.20
N TRP A 355 -10.59 -18.16 5.49
CA TRP A 355 -10.38 -19.36 4.68
C TRP A 355 -9.53 -19.12 3.43
N ARG A 356 -9.23 -17.86 3.06
CA ARG A 356 -8.34 -17.52 1.93
C ARG A 356 -6.87 -17.43 2.31
N LEU A 357 -6.53 -17.42 3.61
CA LEU A 357 -5.14 -17.35 4.06
C LEU A 357 -4.30 -18.49 3.48
N PRO A 358 -4.76 -19.76 3.49
CA PRO A 358 -4.02 -20.85 2.86
C PRO A 358 -3.78 -20.61 1.38
N ALA A 359 -4.77 -20.10 0.64
CA ALA A 359 -4.63 -19.80 -0.77
C ALA A 359 -3.60 -18.68 -1.03
N ILE A 360 -3.50 -17.69 -0.15
CA ILE A 360 -2.52 -16.60 -0.27
C ILE A 360 -1.10 -17.11 -0.03
N VAL A 361 -0.89 -17.87 1.05
CA VAL A 361 0.42 -18.46 1.35
C VAL A 361 0.83 -19.42 0.22
N ALA A 362 -0.07 -20.33 -0.16
CA ALA A 362 0.16 -21.25 -1.27
C ALA A 362 0.44 -20.50 -2.58
N SER A 363 -0.26 -19.39 -2.85
CA SER A 363 -0.02 -18.61 -4.08
C SER A 363 1.39 -18.02 -4.15
N ALA A 364 1.94 -17.59 -3.01
CA ALA A 364 3.30 -17.07 -2.94
C ALA A 364 4.32 -18.19 -3.23
N GLU A 365 4.14 -19.37 -2.62
CA GLU A 365 5.00 -20.53 -2.82
C GLU A 365 4.92 -21.07 -4.25
N ILE A 366 3.71 -21.21 -4.80
CA ILE A 366 3.47 -21.64 -6.18
C ILE A 366 4.13 -20.68 -7.16
N THR A 367 3.96 -19.37 -6.97
CA THR A 367 4.54 -18.35 -7.87
C THR A 367 6.07 -18.40 -7.83
N LEU A 368 6.66 -18.57 -6.65
CA LEU A 368 8.10 -18.73 -6.51
C LEU A 368 8.59 -20.02 -7.20
N CYS A 369 7.91 -21.14 -6.98
CA CYS A 369 8.25 -22.43 -7.61
C CYS A 369 8.20 -22.32 -9.13
N TYR A 370 7.14 -21.72 -9.66
CA TYR A 370 6.97 -21.47 -11.09
C TYR A 370 8.16 -20.72 -11.68
N GLN A 371 8.59 -19.62 -11.04
CA GLN A 371 9.68 -18.79 -11.56
C GLN A 371 11.04 -19.48 -11.47
N LEU A 372 11.30 -20.20 -10.38
CA LEU A 372 12.53 -20.97 -10.21
C LEU A 372 12.62 -22.12 -11.22
N LEU A 373 11.56 -22.90 -11.40
CA LEU A 373 11.57 -24.00 -12.36
C LEU A 373 11.72 -23.50 -13.80
N ARG A 374 11.01 -22.43 -14.17
CA ARG A 374 11.16 -21.78 -15.48
C ARG A 374 12.58 -21.25 -15.71
N ARG A 375 13.27 -20.82 -14.64
CA ARG A 375 14.68 -20.43 -14.70
C ARG A 375 15.57 -21.66 -14.94
N PHE A 376 15.37 -22.74 -14.19
CA PHE A 376 16.14 -23.98 -14.34
C PHE A 376 15.89 -24.69 -15.67
N GLU A 377 14.71 -24.54 -16.28
CA GLU A 377 14.45 -25.00 -17.66
C GLU A 377 15.36 -24.31 -18.67
N LYS A 378 15.71 -23.04 -18.44
CA LYS A 378 16.60 -22.26 -19.32
C LYS A 378 18.08 -22.47 -18.97
N HIS A 379 18.39 -22.58 -17.69
CA HIS A 379 19.75 -22.73 -17.17
C HIS A 379 19.77 -23.89 -16.16
N PRO A 380 19.93 -25.14 -16.64
CA PRO A 380 19.97 -26.29 -15.76
C PRO A 380 21.18 -26.21 -14.80
N PRO A 381 20.98 -26.49 -13.51
CA PRO A 381 22.07 -26.48 -12.55
C PRO A 381 23.01 -27.67 -12.76
N GLN A 382 24.26 -27.53 -12.30
CA GLN A 382 25.21 -28.65 -12.31
C GLN A 382 24.76 -29.75 -11.33
N PRO A 383 24.81 -31.03 -11.71
CA PRO A 383 24.50 -32.14 -10.80
C PRO A 383 25.32 -32.07 -9.51
N GLY A 384 24.68 -32.33 -8.36
CA GLY A 384 25.33 -32.26 -7.04
C GLY A 384 25.58 -30.86 -6.49
N SER A 385 25.28 -29.80 -7.25
CA SER A 385 25.34 -28.42 -6.74
C SER A 385 24.19 -28.10 -5.77
N ARG A 386 24.35 -27.05 -4.97
CA ARG A 386 23.25 -26.51 -4.14
C ARG A 386 22.06 -26.06 -4.98
N GLU A 387 22.30 -25.58 -6.20
CA GLU A 387 21.23 -25.19 -7.12
C GLU A 387 20.42 -26.40 -7.62
N ALA A 388 21.07 -27.55 -7.85
CA ALA A 388 20.39 -28.79 -8.20
C ALA A 388 19.50 -29.29 -7.05
N GLU A 389 19.96 -29.12 -5.80
CA GLU A 389 19.14 -29.43 -4.63
C GLU A 389 17.93 -28.47 -4.51
N VAL A 390 18.11 -27.18 -4.78
CA VAL A 390 17.00 -26.21 -4.84
C VAL A 390 16.02 -26.57 -5.96
N GLN A 391 16.50 -26.94 -7.14
CA GLN A 391 15.65 -27.38 -8.25
C GLN A 391 14.82 -28.61 -7.85
N ARG A 392 15.44 -29.61 -7.23
CA ARG A 392 14.76 -30.83 -6.75
C ARG A 392 13.65 -30.49 -5.76
N ARG A 393 13.95 -29.70 -4.72
CA ARG A 393 12.96 -29.29 -3.71
C ARG A 393 11.81 -28.51 -4.31
N THR A 394 12.14 -27.64 -5.27
CA THR A 394 11.16 -26.82 -5.97
C THR A 394 10.25 -27.68 -6.84
N GLN A 395 10.80 -28.68 -7.53
CA GLN A 395 10.02 -29.65 -8.31
C GLN A 395 9.09 -30.47 -7.41
N LEU A 396 9.59 -30.96 -6.27
CA LEU A 396 8.81 -31.72 -5.31
C LEU A 396 7.62 -30.90 -4.75
N LEU A 397 7.87 -29.64 -4.38
CA LEU A 397 6.82 -28.72 -3.95
C LEU A 397 5.81 -28.42 -5.06
N TRP A 398 6.29 -28.16 -6.26
CA TRP A 398 5.46 -27.89 -7.43
C TRP A 398 4.53 -29.06 -7.74
N ASP A 399 5.05 -30.28 -7.73
CA ASP A 399 4.29 -31.50 -7.98
C ASP A 399 3.27 -31.76 -6.85
N ALA A 400 3.62 -31.47 -5.59
CA ALA A 400 2.68 -31.52 -4.47
C ALA A 400 1.53 -30.52 -4.66
N TYR A 401 1.81 -29.29 -5.09
CA TYR A 401 0.77 -28.29 -5.38
C TYR A 401 -0.12 -28.68 -6.56
N GLN A 402 0.42 -29.35 -7.58
CA GLN A 402 -0.39 -29.86 -8.68
C GLN A 402 -1.35 -30.96 -8.25
N ARG A 403 -0.93 -31.83 -7.33
CA ARG A 403 -1.72 -32.99 -6.88
C ARG A 403 -2.64 -32.69 -5.71
N GLY A 404 -2.28 -31.77 -4.83
CA GLY A 404 -3.06 -31.40 -3.65
C GLY A 404 -4.38 -30.68 -3.97
N GLY A 405 -4.50 -30.09 -5.16
CA GLY A 405 -5.72 -29.45 -5.64
C GLY A 405 -5.93 -28.01 -5.15
N PRO A 406 -7.08 -27.40 -5.47
CA PRO A 406 -7.37 -25.99 -5.15
C PRO A 406 -7.36 -25.69 -3.66
N GLY A 407 -6.59 -24.67 -3.25
CA GLY A 407 -6.51 -24.23 -1.84
C GLY A 407 -5.63 -25.11 -0.94
N TYR A 408 -5.01 -26.17 -1.48
CA TYR A 408 -4.02 -26.96 -0.75
C TYR A 408 -2.83 -26.08 -0.35
N LEU A 409 -2.41 -26.21 0.90
CA LEU A 409 -1.23 -25.58 1.46
C LEU A 409 -0.34 -26.67 2.02
N VAL A 410 0.93 -26.69 1.60
CA VAL A 410 1.90 -27.64 2.14
C VAL A 410 2.12 -27.34 3.64
N PRO A 411 1.86 -28.31 4.54
CA PRO A 411 2.02 -28.07 5.97
C PRO A 411 3.50 -27.93 6.34
N LEU A 412 3.80 -27.14 7.37
CA LEU A 412 5.17 -27.01 7.89
C LEU A 412 5.78 -28.36 8.33
N ALA A 413 4.94 -29.31 8.72
CA ALA A 413 5.34 -30.68 9.05
C ALA A 413 5.97 -31.44 7.86
N ALA A 414 5.73 -31.00 6.62
CA ALA A 414 6.34 -31.58 5.42
C ALA A 414 7.79 -31.10 5.18
N MET A 415 8.27 -30.07 5.89
CA MET A 415 9.61 -29.51 5.69
C MET A 415 10.76 -30.54 5.80
N PRO A 416 10.76 -31.51 6.74
CA PRO A 416 11.77 -32.55 6.79
C PRO A 416 11.78 -33.43 5.53
N VAL A 417 10.61 -33.77 4.99
CA VAL A 417 10.47 -34.56 3.74
C VAL A 417 11.08 -33.82 2.57
N LEU A 418 10.81 -32.51 2.46
CA LEU A 418 11.40 -31.67 1.41
C LEU A 418 12.93 -31.62 1.49
N GLN A 419 13.50 -31.73 2.69
CA GLN A 419 14.96 -31.69 2.88
C GLN A 419 15.65 -33.03 2.60
N GLN A 420 14.91 -34.14 2.63
CA GLN A 420 15.46 -35.47 2.35
C GLN A 420 15.69 -35.66 0.84
N PRO A 421 16.84 -36.23 0.41
CA PRO A 421 17.13 -36.47 -1.01
C PRO A 421 16.05 -37.31 -1.70
N GLU A 422 15.50 -38.30 -1.00
CA GLU A 422 14.51 -39.26 -1.50
C GLU A 422 13.06 -38.92 -1.09
N GLY A 423 12.80 -37.68 -0.67
CA GLY A 423 11.45 -37.23 -0.36
C GLY A 423 10.52 -37.35 -1.57
N THR A 424 9.37 -37.99 -1.40
CA THR A 424 8.38 -38.19 -2.46
C THR A 424 7.17 -37.27 -2.31
N VAL A 425 6.44 -37.04 -3.40
CA VAL A 425 5.23 -36.20 -3.39
C VAL A 425 4.18 -36.81 -2.46
N GLU A 426 4.07 -38.13 -2.43
CA GLU A 426 3.13 -38.87 -1.57
C GLU A 426 3.42 -38.65 -0.08
N GLN A 427 4.70 -38.55 0.30
CA GLN A 427 5.10 -38.23 1.68
C GLN A 427 4.76 -36.77 2.05
N VAL A 428 4.86 -35.84 1.10
CA VAL A 428 4.46 -34.43 1.30
C VAL A 428 2.94 -34.31 1.41
N LEU A 429 2.18 -35.06 0.61
CA LEU A 429 0.71 -35.03 0.67
C LEU A 429 0.17 -35.69 1.95
N SER A 430 0.74 -36.83 2.37
CA SER A 430 0.32 -37.55 3.58
C SER A 430 0.64 -36.82 4.89
N THR A 431 1.54 -35.83 4.87
CA THR A 431 1.79 -34.97 6.03
C THR A 431 0.67 -33.95 6.27
N SER A 432 -0.29 -33.81 5.35
CA SER A 432 -1.47 -32.97 5.50
C SER A 432 -2.65 -33.66 6.20
N GLU A 433 -2.59 -34.99 6.39
CA GLU A 433 -3.68 -35.80 6.95
C GLU A 433 -3.55 -36.04 8.47
N ARG A 434 -2.58 -35.40 9.13
CA ARG A 434 -2.39 -35.45 10.59
C ARG A 434 -2.44 -34.03 11.16
#